data_AF-A0A318KLU9-F1
#
_entry.id   AF-A0A318KLU9-F1
#
_cell.length_a   1.000
_cell.length_b   1.000
_cell.length_c   1.000
_cell.angle_alpha   90.00
_cell.angle_beta   90.00
_cell.angle_gamma   90.00
#
_symmetry.space_group_name_H-M   'P 1'
#
loop_
_entity.id
_entity.type
_entity.pdbx_description
1 polymer ?
#
loop_
_entity_poly.entity_id
_entity_poly.type
_entity_poly.pdbx_seq_one_letter_code
_entity_poly.pdbx_strand_id
1 'polypeptide(L)' 'MTTYEMLEKHINSKKRDGVFDDLMKDTLKHKLDIFLLFNRISESQYNILMKQME' A
#
# COMPACT_ATOMS: atom_id res chain seq x y z
N MET A 1 11.47 -11.18 0.46
CA MET A 1 10.42 -10.20 0.17
C MET A 1 9.56 -10.03 1.41
N THR A 2 9.60 -8.86 2.02
CA THR A 2 8.79 -8.50 3.19
C THR A 2 7.38 -8.07 2.75
N THR A 3 6.45 -7.96 3.71
CA THR A 3 5.10 -7.41 3.46
C THR A 3 5.18 -6.01 2.85
N TYR A 4 6.09 -5.16 3.37
CA TYR A 4 6.34 -3.82 2.86
C TYR A 4 6.78 -3.83 1.39
N GLU A 5 7.80 -4.61 1.05
CA GLU A 5 8.32 -4.70 -0.34
C GLU A 5 7.24 -5.22 -1.31
N MET A 6 6.39 -6.15 -0.86
CA MET A 6 5.29 -6.66 -1.67
C MET A 6 4.24 -5.58 -1.94
N LEU A 7 3.89 -4.79 -0.92
CA LEU A 7 2.93 -3.68 -1.02
C LEU A 7 3.45 -2.56 -1.92
N GLU A 8 4.69 -2.13 -1.72
CA GLU A 8 5.35 -1.11 -2.53
C GLU A 8 5.41 -1.52 -4.01
N LYS A 9 5.82 -2.77 -4.29
CA LYS A 9 5.84 -3.30 -5.66
C LYS A 9 4.44 -3.32 -6.28
N HIS A 10 3.42 -3.65 -5.49
CA HIS A 10 2.04 -3.66 -5.96
C HIS A 10 1.54 -2.25 -6.31
N ILE A 11 1.76 -1.26 -5.44
CA ILE A 11 1.42 0.16 -5.70
C ILE A 11 2.09 0.62 -6.99
N ASN A 12 3.40 0.41 -7.10
CA ASN A 12 4.18 0.85 -8.25
C ASN A 12 3.75 0.17 -9.56
N SER A 13 3.40 -1.12 -9.52
CA SER A 13 2.84 -1.80 -10.68
C SER A 13 1.54 -1.14 -11.13
N LYS A 14 0.62 -0.89 -10.19
CA LYS A 14 -0.71 -0.35 -10.52
C LYS A 14 -0.67 1.10 -11.00
N LYS A 15 0.23 1.91 -10.43
CA LYS A 15 0.54 3.26 -10.95
C LYS A 15 1.09 3.19 -12.38
N ARG A 16 2.07 2.31 -12.64
CA ARG A 16 2.64 2.13 -13.99
C ARG A 16 1.60 1.64 -14.99
N ASP A 17 0.72 0.74 -14.59
CA ASP A 17 -0.30 0.14 -15.45
C ASP A 17 -1.49 1.10 -15.69
N GLY A 18 -1.50 2.29 -15.05
CA GLY A 18 -2.52 3.33 -15.24
C GLY A 18 -3.89 3.01 -14.62
N VAL A 19 -3.97 1.98 -13.77
CA VAL A 19 -5.20 1.48 -13.15
C VAL A 19 -5.30 1.84 -11.66
N PHE A 20 -4.62 2.92 -11.25
CA PHE A 20 -4.56 3.38 -9.86
C PHE A 20 -5.67 4.41 -9.58
N ASP A 21 -6.91 3.96 -9.73
CA ASP A 21 -8.12 4.76 -9.48
C ASP A 21 -8.48 4.84 -7.98
N ASP A 22 -9.47 5.67 -7.66
CA ASP A 22 -9.88 5.94 -6.28
C ASP A 22 -10.39 4.69 -5.56
N LEU A 23 -11.10 3.80 -6.26
CA LEU A 23 -11.57 2.53 -5.70
C LEU A 23 -10.40 1.61 -5.32
N MET A 24 -9.38 1.56 -6.16
CA MET A 24 -8.15 0.82 -5.92
C MET A 24 -7.39 1.41 -4.72
N LYS A 25 -7.31 2.74 -4.63
CA LYS A 25 -6.70 3.45 -3.49
C LYS A 25 -7.40 3.10 -2.18
N ASP A 26 -8.73 3.15 -2.14
CA ASP A 26 -9.51 2.81 -0.93
C ASP A 26 -9.34 1.34 -0.53
N THR A 27 -9.37 0.44 -1.51
CA THR A 27 -9.17 -1.00 -1.26
C THR A 27 -7.77 -1.26 -0.70
N LEU A 28 -6.75 -0.60 -1.26
CA LEU A 28 -5.38 -0.77 -0.79
C LEU A 28 -5.17 -0.15 0.59
N LYS A 29 -5.78 1.00 0.86
CA LYS A 29 -5.76 1.64 2.19
C LYS A 29 -6.31 0.69 3.25
N HIS A 30 -7.48 0.08 3.01
CA HIS A 30 -8.05 -0.91 3.92
C HIS A 30 -7.10 -2.10 4.18
N LYS A 31 -6.41 -2.55 3.13
CA LYS A 31 -5.41 -3.62 3.25
C LYS A 31 -4.18 -3.18 4.07
N LEU A 32 -3.71 -1.94 3.91
CA LEU A 32 -2.63 -1.37 4.71
C LEU A 32 -3.02 -1.25 6.19
N ASP A 33 -4.24 -0.80 6.48
CA ASP A 33 -4.76 -0.67 7.85
C ASP A 33 -4.76 -2.04 8.55
N ILE A 34 -5.23 -3.08 7.85
CA ILE A 34 -5.19 -4.47 8.34
C ILE A 34 -3.75 -4.89 8.63
N PHE A 35 -2.81 -4.63 7.72
CA PHE A 35 -1.42 -5.03 7.93
C PHE A 35 -0.74 -4.27 9.07
N LEU A 36 -1.09 -3.01 9.30
CA LEU A 36 -0.64 -2.24 10.45
C LEU A 36 -1.19 -2.84 11.75
N LEU A 37 -2.49 -3.13 11.81
CA LEU A 37 -3.14 -3.74 12.98
C LEU A 37 -2.54 -5.11 13.35
N PHE A 38 -2.15 -5.90 12.35
CA PHE A 38 -1.49 -7.20 12.57
C PHE A 38 0.04 -7.08 12.78
N ASN A 39 0.59 -5.88 12.98
CA ASN A 39 2.03 -5.62 13.11
C ASN A 39 2.88 -6.21 11.97
N ARG A 40 2.30 -6.34 10.76
CA ARG A 40 2.99 -6.85 9.57
C ARG A 40 3.81 -5.77 8.87
N ILE A 41 3.49 -4.51 9.13
CA ILE A 41 4.23 -3.31 8.74
C ILE A 41 4.28 -2.36 9.94
N SER A 42 5.32 -1.53 10.02
CA SER A 42 5.39 -0.46 11.03
C SER A 42 4.59 0.76 10.60
N GLU A 43 4.30 1.65 11.56
CA GLU A 43 3.64 2.93 11.29
C GLU A 43 4.44 3.80 10.30
N SER A 44 5.76 3.79 10.39
CA SER A 44 6.64 4.46 9.43
C SER A 44 6.48 3.90 8.01
N GLN A 45 6.45 2.58 7.87
CA GLN A 45 6.21 1.91 6.59
C GLN A 45 4.82 2.20 6.03
N TYR A 46 3.80 2.19 6.88
CA TYR A 46 2.43 2.57 6.52
C TYR A 46 2.38 3.99 5.94
N ASN A 47 2.99 4.96 6.62
CA ASN A 47 3.00 6.36 6.18
C ASN A 47 3.73 6.56 4.84
N ILE A 48 4.79 5.80 4.57
CA ILE A 48 5.48 5.82 3.27
C ILE A 48 4.56 5.28 2.18
N LEU A 49 3.91 4.15 2.41
CA LEU A 49 2.99 3.54 1.43
C LEU A 49 1.79 4.45 1.17
N MET A 50 1.23 5.09 2.19
CA MET A 50 0.14 6.06 2.03
C MET A 50 0.54 7.27 1.17
N LYS A 51 1.73 7.84 1.38
CA LYS A 51 2.26 8.92 0.53
C LYS A 51 2.48 8.47 -0.92
N GLN A 52 2.88 7.21 -1.11
CA GLN A 52 2.99 6.64 -2.46
C GLN A 52 1.63 6.44 -3.13
N MET A 53 0.50 6.56 -2.42
CA MET A 53 -0.83 6.40 -2.98
C MET A 53 -1.52 7.72 -3.33
N GLU A 54 -1.01 8.85 -2.84
CA GLU A 54 -1.37 10.18 -3.33
C GLU A 54 -1.02 10.29 -4.83
#